data_AF-A0A8T6HKW3-F1
#
_entry.id   AF-A0A8T6HKW3-F1
#
_cell.length_a   1.000
_cell.length_b   1.000
_cell.length_c   1.000
_cell.angle_alpha   90.00
_cell.angle_beta   90.00
_cell.angle_gamma   90.00
#
_symmetry.space_group_name_H-M   'P 1'
#
loop_
_entity.id
_entity.type
_entity.pdbx_description
1 polymer ?
#
loop_
_entity_poly.entity_id
_entity_poly.type
_entity_poly.pdbx_seq_one_letter_code
_entity_poly.pdbx_strand_id
1 'polypeptide(L)'
;MTTNVTAPAPDLNGLIGLPEGARTIWRPAHPSNYYTAASRPYSGATRRFVAICYHTPEEPWDDNEVTPAWFEDPRANASTNYYADSDGDLYQMVRDEDFAWAQGVRRKDLVLPRPPWWRDEYISYNACMLSIEIEGYAREIGRTFKPGSRQFETVAAWSAHVCRKYGIPIDRSHHVGHSELTRQKSDPGKDFPWAALLERVAWLSGYGDGRLLAIEQRLSALERHTHGPPV
;
A
#
# COMPACT_ATOMS: atom_id res chain seq x y z
N MET A 1 11.43 -24.98 -9.86
CA MET A 1 11.17 -25.09 -8.41
C MET A 1 12.48 -25.17 -7.66
N THR A 2 12.88 -24.07 -7.02
CA THR A 2 13.74 -24.01 -5.82
C THR A 2 13.40 -22.70 -5.09
N THR A 3 12.17 -22.58 -4.58
CA THR A 3 11.80 -21.55 -3.60
C THR A 3 12.37 -21.98 -2.24
N ASN A 4 13.54 -21.44 -1.90
CA ASN A 4 14.01 -21.28 -0.53
C ASN A 4 15.43 -20.73 -0.57
N VAL A 5 15.65 -19.50 -0.09
CA VAL A 5 17.01 -19.10 0.29
C VAL A 5 17.10 -18.73 1.77
N THR A 6 16.29 -19.46 2.56
CA THR A 6 16.29 -19.60 4.03
C THR A 6 15.47 -18.54 4.81
N ALA A 7 14.16 -18.83 4.96
CA ALA A 7 13.13 -18.05 5.66
C ALA A 7 13.58 -17.52 7.05
N PRO A 8 13.17 -16.32 7.54
CA PRO A 8 11.76 -16.05 7.82
C PRO A 8 11.31 -14.59 7.53
N ALA A 9 10.18 -14.44 6.89
CA ALA A 9 9.09 -13.65 7.46
C ALA A 9 7.88 -14.62 7.49
N PRO A 10 6.70 -14.35 8.04
CA PRO A 10 6.20 -13.23 8.84
C PRO A 10 6.12 -13.56 10.35
N ASP A 11 6.30 -12.57 11.23
CA ASP A 11 5.44 -12.47 12.42
C ASP A 11 4.96 -11.02 12.48
N LEU A 12 3.74 -10.80 12.02
CA LEU A 12 3.13 -9.49 11.88
C LEU A 12 2.51 -9.08 13.23
N ASN A 13 3.32 -9.11 14.28
CA ASN A 13 2.84 -9.04 15.66
C ASN A 13 1.98 -7.79 15.91
N GLY A 14 0.74 -7.99 16.37
CA GLY A 14 -0.30 -6.96 16.48
C GLY A 14 -1.11 -6.70 15.20
N LEU A 15 -0.92 -7.46 14.12
CA LEU A 15 -1.85 -7.55 12.99
C LEU A 15 -3.12 -8.26 13.46
N ILE A 16 -4.26 -7.63 13.19
CA ILE A 16 -5.59 -8.12 13.54
C ILE A 16 -6.55 -7.80 12.40
N GLY A 17 -7.65 -8.53 12.30
CA GLY A 17 -8.71 -8.28 11.33
C GLY A 17 -8.50 -8.92 9.96
N LEU A 18 -7.54 -9.85 9.82
CA LEU A 18 -7.48 -10.70 8.63
C LEU A 18 -8.75 -11.56 8.51
N PRO A 19 -9.21 -11.87 7.29
CA PRO A 19 -10.30 -12.82 7.06
C PRO A 19 -10.03 -14.18 7.72
N GLU A 20 -11.08 -14.90 8.11
CA GLU A 20 -10.94 -16.27 8.57
C GLU A 20 -10.26 -17.15 7.50
N GLY A 21 -9.28 -17.94 7.92
CA GLY A 21 -8.50 -18.81 7.03
C GLY A 21 -7.39 -18.10 6.23
N ALA A 22 -7.32 -16.78 6.26
CA ALA A 22 -6.24 -16.03 5.59
C ALA A 22 -4.88 -16.36 6.20
N ARG A 23 -3.88 -16.52 5.33
CA ARG A 23 -2.49 -16.81 5.67
C ARG A 23 -1.65 -15.55 5.54
N THR A 24 -0.56 -15.52 6.31
CA THR A 24 0.53 -14.57 6.10
C THR A 24 1.72 -15.35 5.56
N ILE A 25 2.19 -14.97 4.37
CA ILE A 25 3.11 -15.78 3.56
C ILE A 25 4.37 -14.97 3.29
N TRP A 26 5.53 -15.57 3.51
CA TRP A 26 6.79 -15.01 3.03
C TRP A 26 7.13 -15.56 1.66
N ARG A 27 7.07 -14.70 0.66
CA ARG A 27 7.41 -15.03 -0.73
C ARG A 27 8.30 -13.91 -1.29
N PRO A 28 9.61 -13.95 -1.01
CA PRO A 28 10.48 -12.81 -1.23
C PRO A 28 10.67 -12.50 -2.71
N ALA A 29 10.67 -11.21 -3.06
CA ALA A 29 11.19 -10.76 -4.35
C ALA A 29 12.68 -11.14 -4.50
N HIS A 30 13.16 -11.25 -5.74
CA HIS A 30 14.58 -11.49 -5.99
C HIS A 30 15.42 -10.33 -5.39
N PRO A 31 16.57 -10.61 -4.74
CA PRO A 31 17.45 -9.56 -4.18
C PRO A 31 17.98 -8.52 -5.19
N SER A 32 17.82 -8.78 -6.49
CA SER A 32 18.16 -7.82 -7.56
C SER A 32 17.06 -6.79 -7.82
N ASN A 33 15.90 -6.91 -7.18
CA ASN A 33 14.72 -6.09 -7.42
C ASN A 33 14.41 -5.10 -6.28
N TYR A 34 15.30 -4.97 -5.29
CA TYR A 34 15.18 -3.99 -4.19
C TYR A 34 16.56 -3.62 -3.67
N TYR A 35 16.66 -2.52 -2.91
CA TYR A 35 17.88 -2.26 -2.13
C TYR A 35 17.69 -2.77 -0.70
N THR A 36 18.71 -3.40 -0.13
CA THR A 36 18.69 -3.65 1.31
C THR A 36 18.91 -2.35 2.07
N ALA A 37 18.57 -2.33 3.35
CA ALA A 37 18.96 -1.23 4.22
C ALA A 37 20.47 -0.93 4.12
N ALA A 38 21.32 -1.95 4.02
CA ALA A 38 22.78 -1.79 3.93
C ALA A 38 23.28 -1.31 2.55
N SER A 39 22.58 -1.64 1.46
CA SER A 39 23.04 -1.39 0.09
C SER A 39 22.37 -0.20 -0.59
N ARG A 40 21.52 0.56 0.13
CA ARG A 40 20.77 1.67 -0.45
C ARG A 40 21.72 2.79 -0.92
N PRO A 41 21.47 3.40 -2.11
CA PRO A 41 22.31 4.46 -2.66
C PRO A 41 22.25 5.77 -1.85
N TYR A 42 21.36 5.86 -0.86
CA TYR A 42 21.12 7.03 -0.02
C TYR A 42 21.47 6.72 1.44
N SER A 43 22.75 6.43 1.68
CA SER A 43 23.29 5.95 2.97
C SER A 43 23.04 6.86 4.17
N GLY A 44 22.67 8.13 3.96
CA GLY A 44 22.31 9.09 5.03
C GLY A 44 20.82 9.22 5.35
N ALA A 45 19.91 8.63 4.57
CA ALA A 45 18.48 8.74 4.82
C ALA A 45 18.05 7.73 5.89
N THR A 46 17.59 8.21 7.05
CA THR A 46 16.85 7.38 8.01
C THR A 46 15.52 7.00 7.35
N ARG A 47 15.21 5.70 7.29
CA ARG A 47 13.92 5.27 6.75
C ARG A 47 12.81 5.70 7.70
N ARG A 48 12.01 6.66 7.27
CA ARG A 48 10.80 7.09 7.96
C ARG A 48 9.64 6.85 7.01
N PHE A 49 8.79 5.91 7.38
CA PHE A 49 7.53 5.71 6.68
C PHE A 49 6.59 6.86 6.99
N VAL A 50 6.11 7.51 5.93
CA VAL A 50 5.18 8.63 6.04
C VAL A 50 3.87 8.32 5.33
N ALA A 51 3.85 7.40 4.37
CA ALA A 51 2.67 7.07 3.58
C ALA A 51 2.62 5.61 3.12
N ILE A 52 1.44 5.17 2.69
CA ILE A 52 1.18 3.87 2.05
C ILE A 52 0.80 4.12 0.59
N CYS A 53 1.40 3.35 -0.33
CA CYS A 53 1.02 3.33 -1.73
C CYS A 53 0.26 2.04 -2.06
N TYR A 54 -0.90 2.18 -2.68
CA TYR A 54 -1.73 1.07 -3.13
C TYR A 54 -1.60 0.94 -4.65
N HIS A 55 -1.38 -0.29 -5.10
CA HIS A 55 -1.13 -0.64 -6.49
C HIS A 55 -2.08 -1.75 -6.94
N THR A 56 -2.21 -1.89 -8.26
CA THR A 56 -2.76 -3.08 -8.91
C THR A 56 -1.74 -3.55 -9.93
N PRO A 57 -1.42 -4.85 -9.99
CA PRO A 57 -0.31 -5.33 -10.82
C PRO A 57 -0.67 -5.51 -12.30
N GLU A 58 -1.93 -5.24 -12.68
CA GLU A 58 -2.47 -5.48 -14.01
C GLU A 58 -2.49 -6.97 -14.39
N GLU A 59 -3.02 -7.79 -13.48
CA GLU A 59 -3.20 -9.24 -13.65
C GLU A 59 -4.68 -9.66 -13.45
N PRO A 60 -5.08 -10.87 -13.88
CA PRO A 60 -6.40 -11.41 -13.57
C PRO A 60 -6.69 -11.47 -12.06
N TRP A 61 -7.96 -11.41 -11.68
CA TRP A 61 -8.40 -11.66 -10.32
C TRP A 61 -8.88 -13.11 -10.24
N ASP A 62 -7.95 -14.04 -10.10
CA ASP A 62 -8.18 -15.47 -10.27
C ASP A 62 -7.44 -16.37 -9.26
N ASP A 63 -6.88 -15.78 -8.20
CA ASP A 63 -6.16 -16.45 -7.11
C ASP A 63 -4.88 -17.16 -7.60
N ASN A 64 -4.34 -16.72 -8.72
CA ASN A 64 -3.08 -17.22 -9.24
C ASN A 64 -1.97 -16.23 -8.93
N GLU A 65 -0.94 -16.64 -8.18
CA GLU A 65 0.09 -15.74 -7.68
C GLU A 65 1.15 -15.40 -8.73
N VAL A 66 0.71 -14.85 -9.87
CA VAL A 66 1.52 -14.42 -11.01
C VAL A 66 2.42 -13.25 -10.61
N THR A 67 1.87 -12.26 -9.91
CA THR A 67 2.65 -11.10 -9.43
C THR A 67 3.76 -11.50 -8.46
N PRO A 68 3.51 -12.33 -7.42
CA PRO A 68 4.59 -12.84 -6.61
C PRO A 68 5.64 -13.62 -7.40
N ALA A 69 5.22 -14.45 -8.37
CA ALA A 69 6.15 -15.17 -9.25
C ALA A 69 6.99 -14.23 -10.13
N TRP A 70 6.40 -13.13 -10.61
CA TRP A 70 7.11 -12.13 -11.42
C TRP A 70 8.22 -11.46 -10.61
N PHE A 71 7.96 -11.06 -9.37
CA PHE A 71 8.97 -10.41 -8.53
C PHE A 71 10.10 -11.35 -8.06
N GLU A 72 9.90 -12.67 -8.12
CA GLU A 72 10.95 -13.69 -7.91
C GLU A 72 11.96 -13.75 -9.07
N ASP A 73 11.65 -13.20 -10.26
CA ASP A 73 12.58 -13.14 -11.40
C ASP A 73 13.62 -12.02 -11.19
N PRO A 74 14.95 -12.30 -11.26
CA PRO A 74 15.99 -11.27 -11.20
C PRO A 74 15.88 -10.16 -12.25
N ARG A 75 15.09 -10.36 -13.31
CA ARG A 75 14.89 -9.41 -14.42
C ARG A 75 13.64 -8.54 -14.25
N ALA A 76 12.85 -8.72 -13.18
CA ALA A 76 11.61 -7.97 -12.99
C ALA A 76 11.84 -6.46 -12.95
N ASN A 77 12.98 -6.02 -12.40
CA ASN A 77 13.31 -4.60 -12.21
C ASN A 77 12.23 -3.82 -11.44
N ALA A 78 11.46 -4.52 -10.62
CA ALA A 78 10.36 -4.02 -9.80
C ALA A 78 10.12 -4.97 -8.63
N SER A 79 9.56 -4.46 -7.54
CA SER A 79 9.12 -5.24 -6.38
C SER A 79 8.11 -4.44 -5.56
N THR A 80 7.41 -5.12 -4.65
CA THR A 80 6.52 -4.52 -3.66
C THR A 80 6.90 -4.99 -2.26
N ASN A 81 6.47 -4.28 -1.22
CA ASN A 81 6.59 -4.79 0.15
C ASN A 81 5.59 -5.92 0.40
N TYR A 82 4.34 -5.74 -0.03
CA TYR A 82 3.27 -6.69 0.20
C TYR A 82 2.43 -6.93 -1.05
N TYR A 83 1.76 -8.07 -1.10
CA TYR A 83 0.75 -8.43 -2.08
C TYR A 83 -0.44 -9.06 -1.36
N ALA A 84 -1.66 -8.75 -1.79
CA ALA A 84 -2.88 -9.37 -1.29
C ALA A 84 -3.66 -10.01 -2.45
N ASP A 85 -3.95 -11.29 -2.34
CA ASP A 85 -4.73 -12.04 -3.33
C ASP A 85 -6.23 -12.02 -3.02
N SER A 86 -7.01 -12.54 -3.97
CA SER A 86 -8.46 -12.60 -3.96
C SER A 86 -9.01 -13.50 -2.84
N ASP A 87 -8.26 -14.52 -2.42
CA ASP A 87 -8.56 -15.37 -1.26
C ASP A 87 -8.23 -14.71 0.09
N GLY A 88 -7.61 -13.54 0.08
CA GLY A 88 -7.32 -12.74 1.27
C GLY A 88 -6.05 -13.18 2.00
N ASP A 89 -5.16 -13.92 1.35
CA ASP A 89 -3.82 -14.13 1.88
C ASP A 89 -2.97 -12.87 1.70
N LEU A 90 -2.07 -12.66 2.66
CA LEU A 90 -1.14 -11.54 2.66
C LEU A 90 0.28 -12.06 2.48
N TYR A 91 0.89 -11.69 1.35
CA TYR A 91 2.27 -12.02 1.03
C TYR A 91 3.16 -10.85 1.43
N GLN A 92 4.20 -11.11 2.20
CA GLN A 92 5.31 -10.19 2.37
C GLN A 92 6.43 -10.58 1.40
N MET A 93 6.84 -9.62 0.58
CA MET A 93 7.76 -9.83 -0.54
C MET A 93 9.09 -9.09 -0.36
N VAL A 94 9.05 -7.90 0.24
CA VAL A 94 10.25 -7.16 0.64
C VAL A 94 10.02 -6.69 2.08
N ARG A 95 11.01 -6.93 2.95
CA ARG A 95 10.93 -6.54 4.36
C ARG A 95 10.69 -5.04 4.49
N ASP A 96 10.02 -4.62 5.56
CA ASP A 96 9.78 -3.20 5.80
C ASP A 96 11.09 -2.40 5.88
N GLU A 97 12.20 -2.99 6.35
CA GLU A 97 13.50 -2.31 6.38
C GLU A 97 14.19 -2.17 5.00
N ASP A 98 13.75 -2.93 3.99
CA ASP A 98 14.31 -2.98 2.63
C ASP A 98 13.46 -2.24 1.58
N PHE A 99 14.13 -1.63 0.61
CA PHE A 99 13.59 -0.60 -0.27
C PHE A 99 13.04 -1.23 -1.54
N ALA A 100 11.78 -1.66 -1.48
CA ALA A 100 11.04 -2.14 -2.62
C ALA A 100 11.07 -1.12 -3.77
N TRP A 101 11.11 -1.62 -5.01
CA TRP A 101 11.11 -0.79 -6.22
C TRP A 101 9.70 -0.68 -6.78
N ALA A 102 8.76 -0.17 -5.98
CA ALA A 102 7.33 -0.12 -6.32
C ALA A 102 6.92 1.20 -7.00
N GLN A 103 7.33 2.35 -6.44
CA GLN A 103 6.80 3.63 -6.89
C GLN A 103 7.54 4.16 -8.12
N GLY A 104 8.85 3.90 -8.27
CA GLY A 104 9.57 4.12 -9.53
C GLY A 104 9.39 5.52 -10.17
N VAL A 105 9.17 6.56 -9.35
CA VAL A 105 8.80 7.89 -9.85
C VAL A 105 10.04 8.72 -10.17
N ARG A 106 10.13 9.17 -11.42
CA ARG A 106 11.16 10.14 -11.84
C ARG A 106 10.65 11.56 -11.63
N ARG A 107 11.54 12.49 -11.31
CA ARG A 107 11.20 13.91 -11.07
C ARG A 107 10.37 14.56 -12.19
N LYS A 108 10.63 14.20 -13.45
CA LYS A 108 9.90 14.71 -14.62
C LYS A 108 8.46 14.19 -14.74
N ASP A 109 8.16 13.06 -14.11
CA ASP A 109 6.88 12.35 -14.21
C ASP A 109 5.99 12.58 -12.98
N LEU A 110 6.39 13.46 -12.06
CA LEU A 110 5.67 13.79 -10.83
C LEU A 110 4.30 14.39 -11.14
N VAL A 111 3.29 13.96 -10.37
CA VAL A 111 2.05 14.71 -10.23
C VAL A 111 2.29 15.89 -9.28
N LEU A 112 1.77 17.07 -9.64
CA LEU A 112 1.88 18.30 -8.86
C LEU A 112 0.49 18.84 -8.50
N PRO A 113 0.32 19.48 -7.31
CA PRO A 113 1.32 19.62 -6.25
C PRO A 113 1.64 18.26 -5.60
N ARG A 114 2.85 18.14 -5.05
CA ARG A 114 3.27 16.95 -4.29
C ARG A 114 2.44 16.82 -3.01
N PRO A 115 2.32 15.61 -2.42
CA PRO A 115 1.76 15.44 -1.10
C PRO A 115 2.44 16.38 -0.08
N PRO A 116 1.69 16.98 0.87
CA PRO A 116 2.23 18.01 1.78
C PRO A 116 3.39 17.54 2.67
N TRP A 117 3.46 16.24 2.95
CA TRP A 117 4.54 15.62 3.72
C TRP A 117 5.79 15.33 2.88
N TRP A 118 5.70 15.34 1.54
CA TRP A 118 6.85 15.10 0.69
C TRP A 118 7.74 16.34 0.68
N ARG A 119 8.85 16.22 1.38
CA ARG A 119 9.98 17.16 1.41
C ARG A 119 11.10 16.65 0.51
N ASP A 120 11.87 17.57 -0.05
CA ASP A 120 13.00 17.25 -0.95
C ASP A 120 14.09 16.40 -0.26
N GLU A 121 14.09 16.31 1.08
CA GLU A 121 14.92 15.39 1.87
C GLU A 121 14.53 13.90 1.70
N TYR A 122 13.30 13.61 1.28
CA TYR A 122 12.88 12.26 0.90
C TYR A 122 13.30 12.02 -0.55
N ILE A 123 14.50 11.50 -0.71
CA ILE A 123 15.19 11.38 -2.00
C ILE A 123 14.40 10.53 -3.02
N SER A 124 13.49 9.67 -2.56
CA SER A 124 12.60 8.84 -3.40
C SER A 124 11.33 8.43 -2.64
N TYR A 125 10.20 8.28 -3.35
CA TYR A 125 8.98 7.69 -2.76
C TYR A 125 9.21 6.25 -2.27
N ASN A 126 10.04 5.46 -2.98
CA ASN A 126 10.43 4.11 -2.55
C ASN A 126 11.08 4.10 -1.15
N ALA A 127 11.69 5.22 -0.74
CA ALA A 127 12.39 5.33 0.54
C ALA A 127 11.50 5.70 1.72
N CYS A 128 10.31 6.27 1.47
CA CYS A 128 9.45 6.81 2.52
C CYS A 128 8.04 6.20 2.55
N MET A 129 7.77 5.22 1.69
CA MET A 129 6.47 4.55 1.59
C MET A 129 6.58 3.04 1.74
N LEU A 130 5.53 2.42 2.26
CA LEU A 130 5.27 0.99 2.08
C LEU A 130 4.29 0.79 0.92
N SER A 131 4.47 -0.29 0.18
CA SER A 131 3.65 -0.63 -0.99
C SER A 131 2.87 -1.92 -0.76
N ILE A 132 1.64 -1.96 -1.27
CA ILE A 132 0.88 -3.19 -1.44
C ILE A 132 0.34 -3.29 -2.86
N GLU A 133 0.58 -4.43 -3.49
CA GLU A 133 -0.06 -4.83 -4.75
C GLU A 133 -1.37 -5.56 -4.41
N ILE A 134 -2.43 -5.19 -5.11
CA ILE A 134 -3.79 -5.72 -4.90
C ILE A 134 -4.17 -6.46 -6.17
N GLU A 135 -4.34 -7.78 -6.08
CA GLU A 135 -4.61 -8.63 -7.25
C GLU A 135 -5.77 -8.08 -8.10
N GLY A 136 -5.53 -7.96 -9.41
CA GLY A 136 -6.50 -7.46 -10.37
C GLY A 136 -5.97 -6.35 -11.27
N TYR A 137 -6.88 -5.83 -12.10
CA TYR A 137 -6.63 -4.71 -13.01
C TYR A 137 -7.15 -3.40 -12.44
N ALA A 138 -6.43 -2.28 -12.63
CA ALA A 138 -6.89 -0.96 -12.22
C ALA A 138 -8.27 -0.61 -12.80
N ARG A 139 -8.53 -1.03 -14.05
CA ARG A 139 -9.81 -0.80 -14.73
C ARG A 139 -10.99 -1.60 -14.15
N GLU A 140 -10.71 -2.64 -13.38
CA GLU A 140 -11.73 -3.56 -12.82
C GLU A 140 -11.79 -3.50 -11.29
N ILE A 141 -11.00 -2.61 -10.66
CA ILE A 141 -10.80 -2.59 -9.21
C ILE A 141 -12.10 -2.42 -8.41
N GLY A 142 -13.06 -1.63 -8.92
CA GLY A 142 -14.36 -1.46 -8.26
C GLY A 142 -15.20 -2.76 -8.21
N ARG A 143 -14.86 -3.76 -9.05
CA ARG A 143 -15.48 -5.08 -9.04
C ARG A 143 -14.68 -6.09 -8.20
N THR A 144 -13.34 -6.05 -8.28
CA THR A 144 -12.45 -7.06 -7.69
C THR A 144 -12.06 -6.75 -6.24
N PHE A 145 -12.10 -5.48 -5.83
CA PHE A 145 -11.72 -5.03 -4.49
C PHE A 145 -12.90 -4.34 -3.78
N LYS A 146 -13.99 -5.09 -3.54
CA LYS A 146 -15.21 -4.55 -2.91
C LYS A 146 -15.09 -4.51 -1.38
N PRO A 147 -15.67 -3.51 -0.69
CA PRO A 147 -15.77 -3.50 0.76
C PRO A 147 -16.36 -4.82 1.30
N GLY A 148 -15.73 -5.41 2.32
CA GLY A 148 -16.11 -6.69 2.90
C GLY A 148 -15.65 -7.94 2.13
N SER A 149 -15.04 -7.81 0.94
CA SER A 149 -14.35 -8.93 0.29
C SER A 149 -13.10 -9.35 1.07
N ARG A 150 -12.63 -10.59 0.89
CA ARG A 150 -11.48 -11.14 1.61
C ARG A 150 -10.19 -10.34 1.35
N GLN A 151 -9.92 -10.04 0.09
CA GLN A 151 -8.82 -9.15 -0.31
C GLN A 151 -8.92 -7.76 0.33
N PHE A 152 -10.13 -7.15 0.33
CA PHE A 152 -10.36 -5.84 0.95
C PHE A 152 -10.07 -5.84 2.45
N GLU A 153 -10.60 -6.82 3.18
CA GLU A 153 -10.38 -6.93 4.63
C GLU A 153 -8.90 -7.15 4.95
N THR A 154 -8.19 -7.91 4.11
CA THR A 154 -6.74 -8.15 4.24
C THR A 154 -5.93 -6.88 4.06
N VAL A 155 -6.20 -6.12 3.00
CA VAL A 155 -5.54 -4.83 2.75
C VAL A 155 -5.87 -3.82 3.85
N ALA A 156 -7.11 -3.80 4.36
CA ALA A 156 -7.50 -2.93 5.47
C ALA A 156 -6.78 -3.30 6.77
N ALA A 157 -6.71 -4.59 7.11
CA ALA A 157 -5.99 -5.12 8.27
C ALA A 157 -4.50 -4.78 8.22
N TRP A 158 -3.87 -5.04 7.07
CA TRP A 158 -2.46 -4.69 6.84
C TRP A 158 -2.23 -3.18 6.95
N SER A 159 -3.06 -2.37 6.30
CA SER A 159 -2.93 -0.91 6.36
C SER A 159 -3.08 -0.38 7.79
N ALA A 160 -4.03 -0.91 8.55
CA ALA A 160 -4.23 -0.55 9.96
C ALA A 160 -3.02 -0.95 10.82
N HIS A 161 -2.45 -2.14 10.60
CA HIS A 161 -1.21 -2.57 11.24
C HIS A 161 -0.05 -1.61 10.94
N VAL A 162 0.14 -1.26 9.67
CA VAL A 162 1.18 -0.32 9.22
C VAL A 162 0.98 1.07 9.86
N CYS A 163 -0.26 1.58 9.90
CA CYS A 163 -0.58 2.85 10.56
C CYS A 163 -0.23 2.82 12.05
N ARG A 164 -0.60 1.75 12.78
CA ARG A 164 -0.25 1.62 14.21
C ARG A 164 1.25 1.50 14.44
N LYS A 165 1.93 0.69 13.62
CA LYS A 165 3.36 0.38 13.76
C LYS A 165 4.25 1.60 13.50
N TYR A 166 3.90 2.41 12.51
CA TYR A 166 4.73 3.52 12.04
C TYR A 166 4.16 4.91 12.29
N GLY A 167 2.95 5.01 12.85
CA GLY A 167 2.28 6.29 13.10
C GLY A 167 1.86 7.01 11.82
N ILE A 168 1.58 6.27 10.74
CA ILE A 168 1.09 6.84 9.48
C ILE A 168 -0.35 7.32 9.67
N PRO A 169 -0.67 8.61 9.42
CA PRO A 169 -2.02 9.12 9.57
C PRO A 169 -3.02 8.46 8.61
N ILE A 170 -4.23 8.19 9.09
CA ILE A 170 -5.30 7.55 8.31
C ILE A 170 -6.09 8.64 7.58
N ASP A 171 -5.53 9.13 6.48
CA ASP A 171 -6.14 10.13 5.61
C ASP A 171 -5.68 9.99 4.15
N ARG A 172 -6.37 10.70 3.24
CA ARG A 172 -6.07 10.69 1.81
C ARG A 172 -4.73 11.32 1.43
N SER A 173 -4.10 12.08 2.31
CA SER A 173 -2.77 12.60 2.02
C SER A 173 -1.70 11.53 2.23
N HIS A 174 -1.88 10.59 3.17
CA HIS A 174 -0.89 9.56 3.49
C HIS A 174 -1.24 8.16 2.96
N HIS A 175 -2.47 7.93 2.52
CA HIS A 175 -2.87 6.74 1.77
C HIS A 175 -3.11 7.15 0.34
N VAL A 176 -2.31 6.69 -0.61
CA VAL A 176 -2.33 7.19 -2.00
C VAL A 176 -2.19 6.06 -3.02
N GLY A 177 -2.74 6.26 -4.21
CA GLY A 177 -2.51 5.41 -5.37
C GLY A 177 -1.26 5.81 -6.15
N HIS A 178 -0.73 4.91 -6.96
CA HIS A 178 0.44 5.20 -7.81
C HIS A 178 0.17 6.34 -8.81
N SER A 179 -1.03 6.38 -9.36
CA SER A 179 -1.54 7.44 -10.23
C SER A 179 -1.55 8.84 -9.59
N GLU A 180 -1.55 8.92 -8.26
CA GLU A 180 -1.46 10.19 -7.53
C GLU A 180 -0.01 10.65 -7.32
N LEU A 181 0.97 9.77 -7.55
CA LEU A 181 2.40 10.07 -7.45
C LEU A 181 3.02 10.38 -8.82
N THR A 182 2.54 9.72 -9.88
CA THR A 182 3.10 9.85 -11.22
C THR A 182 2.07 9.79 -12.34
N ARG A 183 2.29 10.59 -13.39
CA ARG A 183 1.44 10.66 -14.58
C ARG A 183 1.56 9.44 -15.52
N GLN A 184 2.49 8.53 -15.25
CA GLN A 184 2.76 7.34 -16.07
C GLN A 184 1.95 6.11 -15.65
N LYS A 185 1.11 6.25 -14.62
CA LYS A 185 0.45 5.15 -13.93
C LYS A 185 -1.02 5.47 -13.72
N SER A 186 -1.85 4.44 -13.78
CA SER A 186 -3.32 4.52 -13.60
C SER A 186 -3.80 3.74 -12.38
N ASP A 187 -2.95 2.92 -11.79
CA ASP A 187 -3.23 2.11 -10.61
C ASP A 187 -3.34 2.98 -9.34
N PRO A 188 -4.15 2.54 -8.36
CA PRO A 188 -4.89 1.28 -8.32
C PRO A 188 -6.24 1.34 -9.06
N GLY A 189 -6.53 2.43 -9.78
CA GLY A 189 -7.75 2.60 -10.58
C GLY A 189 -8.70 3.65 -10.05
N LYS A 190 -9.50 4.23 -10.94
CA LYS A 190 -10.42 5.33 -10.63
C LYS A 190 -11.56 4.96 -9.68
N ASP A 191 -11.95 3.67 -9.66
CA ASP A 191 -13.07 3.15 -8.87
C ASP A 191 -12.59 2.54 -7.55
N PHE A 192 -11.36 2.84 -7.12
CA PHE A 192 -10.82 2.36 -5.85
C PHE A 192 -11.63 2.91 -4.67
N PRO A 193 -12.11 2.05 -3.74
CA PRO A 193 -13.06 2.43 -2.70
C PRO A 193 -12.39 3.11 -1.49
N TRP A 194 -11.72 4.25 -1.72
CA TRP A 194 -10.91 4.94 -0.71
C TRP A 194 -11.63 5.23 0.60
N ALA A 195 -12.87 5.74 0.53
CA ALA A 195 -13.64 6.09 1.72
C ALA A 195 -13.90 4.86 2.61
N ALA A 196 -14.39 3.78 2.00
CA ALA A 196 -14.65 2.53 2.71
C ALA A 196 -13.35 1.91 3.27
N LEU A 197 -12.25 1.94 2.51
CA LEU A 197 -10.96 1.44 2.98
C LEU A 197 -10.49 2.22 4.21
N LEU A 198 -10.49 3.56 4.15
CA LEU A 198 -10.01 4.39 5.26
C LEU A 198 -10.89 4.29 6.50
N GLU A 199 -12.21 4.19 6.33
CA GLU A 199 -13.14 3.91 7.42
C GLU A 199 -12.81 2.57 8.10
N ARG A 200 -12.59 1.53 7.30
CA ARG A 200 -12.24 0.20 7.82
C ARG A 200 -10.88 0.20 8.52
N VAL A 201 -9.89 0.89 7.96
CA VAL A 201 -8.55 1.05 8.55
C VAL A 201 -8.61 1.79 9.89
N ALA A 202 -9.43 2.84 10.00
CA ALA A 202 -9.65 3.57 11.24
C ALA A 202 -10.30 2.67 12.30
N TRP A 203 -11.35 1.94 11.93
CA TRP A 203 -12.01 0.97 12.82
C TRP A 203 -11.02 -0.08 13.35
N LEU A 204 -10.25 -0.72 12.45
CA LEU A 204 -9.25 -1.73 12.80
C LEU A 204 -8.06 -1.19 13.61
N SER A 205 -7.81 0.12 13.55
CA SER A 205 -6.74 0.78 14.30
C SER A 205 -7.14 1.18 15.72
N GLY A 206 -8.35 0.83 16.17
CA GLY A 206 -8.84 1.18 17.51
C GLY A 206 -9.29 2.63 17.64
N TYR A 207 -9.50 3.34 16.53
CA TYR A 207 -10.21 4.63 16.55
C TYR A 207 -11.73 4.46 16.80
N GLY A 208 -12.19 3.20 16.87
CA GLY A 208 -13.59 2.79 16.94
C GLY A 208 -14.30 2.95 18.29
N ASP A 209 -13.61 3.30 19.39
CA ASP A 209 -14.28 3.42 20.71
C ASP A 209 -14.56 4.88 21.15
N GLY A 210 -14.51 5.85 20.23
CA GLY A 210 -15.00 7.21 20.56
C GLY A 210 -14.65 8.37 19.63
N ARG A 211 -14.06 8.15 18.45
CA ARG A 211 -13.66 9.24 17.53
C ARG A 211 -14.19 9.15 16.09
N LEU A 212 -15.06 8.21 15.76
CA LEU A 212 -15.81 8.25 14.49
C LEU A 212 -16.51 9.61 14.29
N LEU A 213 -17.03 10.22 15.37
CA LEU A 213 -17.56 11.59 15.35
C LEU A 213 -16.57 12.65 14.83
N ALA A 214 -15.26 12.51 15.08
CA ALA A 214 -14.26 13.52 14.69
C ALA A 214 -13.85 13.39 13.22
N ILE A 215 -13.92 12.19 12.64
CA ILE A 215 -13.66 11.97 11.21
C ILE A 215 -14.86 12.40 10.38
N GLU A 216 -16.08 12.04 10.78
CA GLU A 216 -17.31 12.54 10.13
C GLU A 216 -17.38 14.07 10.16
N GLN A 217 -17.06 14.71 11.30
CA GLN A 217 -17.01 16.17 11.41
C GLN A 217 -15.96 16.81 10.49
N ARG A 218 -14.83 16.15 10.24
CA ARG A 218 -13.78 16.63 9.31
C ARG A 218 -14.14 16.39 7.85
N LEU A 219 -14.73 15.24 7.51
CA LEU A 219 -15.17 14.94 6.15
C LEU A 219 -16.34 15.86 5.74
N SER A 220 -17.32 16.08 6.60
CA SER A 220 -18.40 17.04 6.35
C SER A 220 -17.91 18.50 6.29
N ALA A 221 -16.81 18.85 6.97
CA ALA A 221 -16.21 20.18 6.86
C ALA A 221 -15.49 20.38 5.52
N LEU A 222 -14.85 19.34 4.98
CA LEU A 222 -14.23 19.36 3.66
C LEU A 222 -15.28 19.44 2.54
N GLU A 223 -16.41 18.74 2.67
CA GLU A 223 -17.52 18.79 1.70
C GLU A 223 -18.17 20.19 1.63
N ARG A 224 -18.39 20.84 2.79
CA ARG A 224 -18.93 22.22 2.85
C ARG A 224 -18.01 23.28 2.24
N HIS A 225 -16.71 23.03 2.12
CA HIS A 225 -15.77 23.95 1.46
C HIS A 225 -15.73 23.81 -0.06
N THR A 226 -16.32 22.76 -0.62
CA THR A 226 -16.40 22.57 -2.09
C THR A 226 -17.65 23.19 -2.71
N HIS A 227 -18.66 23.50 -1.89
CA HIS A 227 -19.89 24.15 -2.31
C HIS A 227 -19.94 25.53 -1.65
N GLY A 228 -19.47 26.55 -2.37
CA GLY A 228 -19.59 27.94 -1.94
C GLY A 228 -21.04 28.32 -1.61
N PRO A 229 -21.26 29.37 -0.80
CA PRO A 229 -22.61 29.74 -0.38
C PRO A 229 -23.49 30.02 -1.61
N PRO A 230 -24.77 29.62 -1.60
CA PRO A 230 -25.68 29.91 -2.70
C PRO A 230 -25.81 31.43 -2.87
N VAL A 231 -25.71 31.87 -4.12
CA VAL A 231 -25.93 33.26 -4.56
C VAL A 231 -27.42 33.57 -4.58
#